data_AF-A0A3C1BXS2-F1
#
_entry.id   AF-A0A3C1BXS2-F1
#
_cell.length_a   1.000
_cell.length_b   1.000
_cell.length_c   1.000
_cell.angle_alpha   90.00
_cell.angle_beta   90.00
_cell.angle_gamma   90.00
#
_symmetry.space_group_name_H-M   'P 1'
#
loop_
_entity.id
_entity.type
_entity.pdbx_description
1 polymer ?
#
loop_
_entity_poly.entity_id
_entity_poly.type
_entity_poly.pdbx_seq_one_letter_code
_entity_poly.pdbx_strand_id
1 'polypeptide(L)'
;MKLRKIAAGLLAAAGSLLMIGAVVACLGAVNKAATPVPQPEGVGEFALEFLDTLDKGDLSGAAKCLYGSPDLGLDKEPATESGKQLWQAYRDSVSVEYSDYCYSEGTNIYQSAKVTALDLSAALAKLGGTAAKFLKNTLETAEDPTTLLNEDGTIPDALRQQALSQALTQVLEEGTTVTREMKVRLVKQDGQWRVVPDGALLAVLSAGLS
;
A
#
# COMPACT_ATOMS: atom_id res chain seq x y z
N MET A 1 12.96 -70.38 -41.80
CA MET A 1 11.50 -70.17 -41.69
C MET A 1 11.24 -68.68 -41.43
N LYS A 2 10.62 -68.02 -42.43
CA LYS A 2 9.80 -66.78 -42.38
C LYS A 2 10.34 -65.48 -41.72
N LEU A 3 10.49 -64.47 -42.60
CA LEU A 3 10.29 -63.04 -42.35
C LEU A 3 9.10 -62.71 -41.42
N ARG A 4 9.22 -61.62 -40.64
CA ARG A 4 8.29 -60.46 -40.57
C ARG A 4 8.70 -59.54 -39.39
N LYS A 5 9.12 -58.30 -39.65
CA LYS A 5 8.36 -57.02 -39.42
C LYS A 5 7.94 -56.88 -37.94
N ILE A 6 8.46 -55.92 -37.18
CA ILE A 6 7.92 -54.56 -36.95
C ILE A 6 9.10 -53.75 -36.32
N ALA A 7 9.71 -52.79 -37.00
CA ALA A 7 9.28 -51.41 -37.23
C ALA A 7 9.11 -50.57 -35.94
N ALA A 8 10.07 -49.66 -35.75
CA ALA A 8 9.89 -48.26 -35.36
C ALA A 8 8.78 -47.94 -34.34
N GLY A 9 9.21 -47.57 -33.13
CA GLY A 9 8.38 -46.80 -32.21
C GLY A 9 8.76 -46.98 -30.75
N LEU A 10 9.91 -46.42 -30.33
CA LEU A 10 10.16 -45.84 -28.99
C LEU A 10 11.65 -45.50 -28.81
N LEU A 11 12.15 -44.57 -29.63
CA LEU A 11 13.40 -43.82 -29.39
C LEU A 11 13.06 -42.33 -29.29
N ALA A 12 12.15 -42.02 -28.37
CA ALA A 12 11.77 -40.66 -27.99
C ALA A 12 11.38 -40.64 -26.51
N ALA A 13 12.37 -40.83 -25.62
CA ALA A 13 12.36 -40.42 -24.21
C ALA A 13 13.64 -40.91 -23.50
N ALA A 14 14.81 -40.60 -24.07
CA ALA A 14 16.09 -40.76 -23.37
C ALA A 14 16.72 -39.37 -23.26
N GLY A 15 16.17 -38.56 -22.35
CA GLY A 15 16.59 -37.18 -22.17
C GLY A 15 15.78 -36.42 -21.12
N SER A 16 15.49 -37.05 -19.98
CA SER A 16 15.01 -36.36 -18.76
C SER A 16 14.97 -37.34 -17.60
N LEU A 17 16.13 -37.64 -17.02
CA LEU A 17 16.22 -38.34 -15.74
C LEU A 17 17.62 -38.18 -15.17
N LEU A 18 17.97 -36.95 -14.81
CA LEU A 18 19.02 -36.61 -13.84
C LEU A 18 18.72 -35.16 -13.44
N MET A 19 18.72 -34.86 -12.12
CA MET A 19 18.42 -33.57 -11.46
C MET A 19 17.02 -33.41 -10.81
N ILE A 20 16.58 -34.39 -10.01
CA ILE A 20 15.69 -34.10 -8.87
C ILE A 20 16.23 -34.86 -7.66
N GLY A 21 17.22 -34.30 -6.98
CA GLY A 21 17.84 -34.96 -5.82
C GLY A 21 18.52 -34.06 -4.80
N ALA A 22 18.50 -32.72 -4.96
CA ALA A 22 19.21 -31.82 -4.05
C ALA A 22 18.48 -30.51 -3.67
N VAL A 23 17.17 -30.38 -3.97
CA VAL A 23 16.42 -29.15 -3.62
C VAL A 23 15.45 -29.34 -2.44
N VAL A 24 15.16 -30.59 -2.04
CA VAL A 24 14.17 -30.85 -0.96
C VAL A 24 14.76 -30.69 0.45
N ALA A 25 16.09 -30.81 0.63
CA ALA A 25 16.71 -30.64 1.94
C ALA A 25 16.89 -29.17 2.37
N CYS A 26 16.85 -28.20 1.44
CA CYS A 26 16.96 -26.77 1.77
C CYS A 26 15.60 -26.08 1.98
N LEU A 27 14.49 -26.69 1.56
CA LEU A 27 13.15 -26.09 1.70
C LEU A 27 12.41 -26.52 2.98
N GLY A 28 12.86 -27.58 3.66
CA GLY A 28 12.26 -28.02 4.93
C GLY A 28 12.52 -27.07 6.11
N ALA A 29 13.49 -26.16 6.00
CA ALA A 29 13.80 -25.17 7.04
C ALA A 29 12.99 -23.87 6.92
N VAL A 30 12.38 -23.60 5.77
CA VAL A 30 11.74 -22.29 5.46
C VAL A 30 10.25 -22.26 5.80
N ASN A 31 9.64 -23.42 6.12
CA ASN A 31 8.22 -23.52 6.41
C ASN A 31 7.92 -24.23 7.74
N LYS A 32 8.76 -24.02 8.75
CA LYS A 32 8.32 -24.29 10.13
C LYS A 32 7.28 -23.23 10.48
N ALA A 33 6.02 -23.65 10.60
CA ALA A 33 5.01 -22.88 11.31
C ALA A 33 5.66 -22.36 12.60
N ALA A 34 5.67 -21.03 12.77
CA ALA A 34 6.25 -20.43 13.95
C ALA A 34 5.56 -21.06 15.16
N THR A 35 6.32 -21.83 15.95
CA THR A 35 5.82 -22.43 17.19
C THR A 35 5.28 -21.30 18.06
N PRO A 36 4.03 -21.37 18.56
CA PRO A 36 3.51 -20.40 19.50
C PRO A 36 4.40 -20.39 20.75
N VAL A 37 5.28 -19.40 20.83
CA VAL A 37 6.05 -19.12 22.05
C VAL A 37 5.09 -18.45 23.03
N PRO A 38 5.14 -18.75 24.34
CA PRO A 38 4.41 -17.97 25.34
C PRO A 38 4.71 -16.50 25.13
N GLN A 39 3.69 -15.75 24.72
CA GLN A 39 3.87 -14.35 24.40
C GLN A 39 3.99 -13.55 25.69
N PRO A 40 4.92 -12.57 25.75
CA PRO A 40 4.93 -11.60 26.82
C PRO A 40 3.55 -10.95 26.98
N GLU A 41 3.13 -10.77 28.23
CA GLU A 41 1.81 -10.22 28.56
C GLU A 41 1.55 -8.88 27.85
N GLY A 42 0.35 -8.74 27.28
CA GLY A 42 -0.13 -7.53 26.62
C GLY A 42 0.43 -7.26 25.22
N VAL A 43 1.36 -8.07 24.67
CA VAL A 43 1.94 -7.80 23.34
C VAL A 43 0.93 -7.95 22.21
N GLY A 44 0.06 -8.97 22.29
CA GLY A 44 -1.00 -9.20 21.31
C GLY A 44 -2.06 -8.11 21.34
N GLU A 45 -2.52 -7.72 22.54
CA GLU A 45 -3.49 -6.62 22.73
C GLU A 45 -2.95 -5.31 22.15
N PHE A 46 -1.69 -4.96 22.46
CA PHE A 46 -1.05 -3.78 21.90
C PHE A 46 -0.93 -3.83 20.38
N ALA A 47 -0.55 -4.99 19.82
CA ALA A 47 -0.43 -5.15 18.37
C ALA A 47 -1.77 -4.94 17.67
N LEU A 48 -2.85 -5.48 18.24
CA LEU A 48 -4.21 -5.31 17.73
C LEU A 48 -4.67 -3.87 17.84
N GLU A 49 -4.46 -3.20 18.98
CA GLU A 49 -4.81 -1.79 19.16
C GLU A 49 -4.08 -0.89 18.15
N PHE A 50 -2.79 -1.15 17.91
CA PHE A 50 -2.03 -0.43 16.90
C PHE A 50 -2.56 -0.65 15.48
N LEU A 51 -2.87 -1.89 15.11
CA LEU A 51 -3.40 -2.21 13.78
C LEU A 51 -4.82 -1.70 13.57
N ASP A 52 -5.67 -1.75 14.60
CA ASP A 52 -7.01 -1.16 14.61
C ASP A 52 -6.96 0.38 14.50
N THR A 53 -5.95 1.01 15.11
CA THR A 53 -5.69 2.45 14.94
C THR A 53 -5.33 2.78 13.49
N LEU A 54 -4.53 1.94 12.83
CA LEU A 54 -4.24 2.07 11.40
C LEU A 54 -5.47 1.84 10.53
N ASP A 55 -6.28 0.81 10.82
CA ASP A 55 -7.50 0.48 10.07
C ASP A 55 -8.57 1.57 10.16
N LYS A 56 -8.60 2.32 11.27
CA LYS A 56 -9.44 3.53 11.43
C LYS A 56 -8.90 4.76 10.69
N GLY A 57 -7.74 4.64 10.02
CA GLY A 57 -7.07 5.77 9.37
C GLY A 57 -6.46 6.78 10.34
N ASP A 58 -6.33 6.48 11.64
CA ASP A 58 -5.70 7.37 12.62
C ASP A 58 -4.17 7.23 12.59
N LEU A 59 -3.58 7.72 11.50
CA LEU A 59 -2.13 7.65 11.26
C LEU A 59 -1.32 8.42 12.33
N SER A 60 -1.88 9.50 12.86
CA SER A 60 -1.26 10.30 13.92
C SER A 60 -1.29 9.57 15.27
N GLY A 61 -2.37 8.86 15.58
CA GLY A 61 -2.44 7.93 16.70
C GLY A 61 -1.41 6.81 16.58
N ALA A 62 -1.36 6.15 15.43
CA ALA A 62 -0.40 5.08 15.15
C ALA A 62 1.06 5.56 15.27
N ALA A 63 1.37 6.77 14.80
CA ALA A 63 2.71 7.35 14.91
C ALA A 63 3.18 7.55 16.36
N LYS A 64 2.27 7.79 17.32
CA LYS A 64 2.62 7.93 18.75
C LYS A 64 3.10 6.63 19.37
N CYS A 65 2.68 5.49 18.82
CA CYS A 65 3.08 4.15 19.25
C CYS A 65 4.49 3.78 18.76
N LEU A 66 5.10 4.59 17.88
CA LEU A 66 6.42 4.31 17.33
C LEU A 66 7.52 4.49 18.38
N TYR A 67 8.47 3.55 18.34
CA TYR A 67 9.71 3.62 19.07
C TYR A 67 10.52 4.85 18.64
N GLY A 68 11.04 5.59 19.62
CA GLY A 68 11.78 6.83 19.38
C GLY A 68 10.90 8.06 19.08
N SER A 69 9.59 7.88 18.98
CA SER A 69 8.60 8.97 18.79
C SER A 69 9.01 10.00 17.72
N PRO A 70 9.24 9.56 16.46
CA PRO A 70 9.61 10.48 15.40
C PRO A 70 8.48 11.48 15.11
N ASP A 71 8.84 12.73 14.88
CA ASP A 71 7.92 13.72 14.31
C ASP A 71 7.79 13.47 12.81
N LEU A 72 6.63 12.96 12.40
CA LEU A 72 6.29 12.69 11.00
C LEU A 72 5.44 13.81 10.38
N GLY A 73 5.10 14.86 11.14
CA GLY A 73 4.26 15.97 10.67
C GLY A 73 2.83 15.57 10.27
N LEU A 74 2.33 14.41 10.71
CA LEU A 74 0.98 13.90 10.38
C LEU A 74 -0.15 14.65 11.09
N ASP A 75 0.20 15.50 12.05
CA ASP A 75 -0.67 16.45 12.72
C ASP A 75 -0.89 17.74 11.91
N LYS A 76 -0.11 17.95 10.84
CA LYS A 76 -0.23 19.14 9.98
C LYS A 76 -1.27 18.91 8.89
N GLU A 77 -2.28 19.74 8.88
CA GLU A 77 -3.32 19.71 7.85
C GLU A 77 -2.79 20.27 6.51
N PRO A 78 -3.14 19.66 5.36
CA PRO A 78 -2.81 20.23 4.06
C PRO A 78 -3.36 21.65 3.89
N ALA A 79 -2.57 22.53 3.27
CA ALA A 79 -2.90 23.95 3.12
C ALA A 79 -4.08 24.23 2.16
N THR A 80 -4.40 23.30 1.26
CA THR A 80 -5.45 23.47 0.25
C THR A 80 -6.60 22.51 0.49
N GLU A 81 -7.83 22.91 0.15
CA GLU A 81 -9.01 22.06 0.28
C GLU A 81 -8.88 20.75 -0.52
N SER A 82 -8.30 20.80 -1.72
CA SER A 82 -7.99 19.61 -2.51
C SER A 82 -6.97 18.69 -1.84
N GLY A 83 -5.97 19.27 -1.16
CA GLY A 83 -5.01 18.50 -0.36
C GLY A 83 -5.68 17.82 0.84
N LYS A 84 -6.61 18.51 1.51
CA LYS A 84 -7.40 17.93 2.62
C LYS A 84 -8.27 16.78 2.15
N GLN A 85 -8.95 16.95 1.01
CA GLN A 85 -9.78 15.89 0.41
C GLN A 85 -8.95 14.68 0.00
N LEU A 86 -7.78 14.87 -0.62
CA LEU A 86 -6.86 13.78 -0.96
C LEU A 86 -6.36 13.04 0.28
N TRP A 87 -5.98 13.78 1.32
CA TRP A 87 -5.50 13.21 2.57
C TRP A 87 -6.61 12.45 3.31
N GLN A 88 -7.81 13.00 3.34
CA GLN A 88 -8.98 12.35 3.92
C GLN A 88 -9.32 11.06 3.17
N ALA A 89 -9.37 11.11 1.83
CA ALA A 89 -9.63 9.94 1.00
C ALA A 89 -8.56 8.86 1.18
N TYR A 90 -7.29 9.25 1.37
CA TYR A 90 -6.24 8.30 1.74
C TYR A 90 -6.55 7.62 3.08
N ARG A 91 -6.84 8.38 4.14
CA ARG A 91 -7.15 7.82 5.48
C ARG A 91 -8.38 6.91 5.46
N ASP A 92 -9.43 7.32 4.78
CA ASP A 92 -10.67 6.54 4.66
C ASP A 92 -10.51 5.26 3.84
N SER A 93 -9.48 5.21 3.00
CA SER A 93 -9.17 4.03 2.17
C SER A 93 -8.27 3.00 2.87
N VAL A 94 -7.70 3.32 4.03
CA VAL A 94 -6.80 2.41 4.73
C VAL A 94 -7.61 1.22 5.23
N SER A 95 -7.14 0.01 4.89
CA SER A 95 -7.68 -1.24 5.38
C SER A 95 -6.53 -2.17 5.74
N VAL A 96 -6.65 -2.83 6.89
CA VAL A 96 -5.60 -3.66 7.48
C VAL A 96 -6.09 -5.09 7.65
N GLU A 97 -5.41 -6.03 6.99
CA GLU A 97 -5.55 -7.46 7.24
C GLU A 97 -4.35 -7.94 8.06
N TYR A 98 -4.53 -8.77 9.08
CA TYR A 98 -3.43 -9.21 9.92
C TYR A 98 -3.57 -10.66 10.37
N SER A 99 -2.47 -11.28 10.79
CA SER A 99 -2.47 -12.65 11.32
C SER A 99 -3.12 -12.74 12.71
N ASP A 100 -3.71 -13.89 13.04
CA ASP A 100 -4.38 -14.09 14.34
C ASP A 100 -3.44 -14.09 15.56
N TYR A 101 -2.12 -14.17 15.34
CA TYR A 101 -1.12 -14.24 16.40
C TYR A 101 0.16 -13.50 16.04
N CYS A 102 0.82 -12.94 17.07
CA CYS A 102 2.22 -12.52 16.94
C CYS A 102 3.16 -13.73 16.90
N TYR A 103 4.32 -13.59 16.29
CA TYR A 103 5.35 -14.63 16.25
C TYR A 103 6.70 -14.07 16.68
N SER A 104 7.61 -14.96 17.08
CA SER A 104 8.97 -14.59 17.46
C SER A 104 9.94 -14.97 16.35
N GLU A 105 10.86 -14.06 16.03
CA GLU A 105 12.00 -14.32 15.15
C GLU A 105 13.26 -13.78 15.84
N GLY A 106 14.13 -14.69 16.28
CA GLY A 106 15.26 -14.36 17.17
C GLY A 106 14.78 -13.86 18.52
N THR A 107 15.26 -12.68 18.94
CA THR A 107 14.85 -12.02 20.19
C THR A 107 13.70 -11.02 20.01
N ASN A 108 13.14 -10.93 18.80
CA ASN A 108 12.12 -9.95 18.44
C ASN A 108 10.75 -10.60 18.29
N ILE A 109 9.71 -9.81 18.54
CA ILE A 109 8.31 -10.19 18.34
C ILE A 109 7.77 -9.42 17.15
N TYR A 110 6.98 -10.09 16.31
CA TYR A 110 6.43 -9.54 15.10
C TYR A 110 4.95 -9.86 14.98
N GLN A 111 4.23 -8.97 14.31
CA GLN A 111 2.87 -9.16 13.85
C GLN A 111 2.84 -8.95 12.34
N SER A 112 2.36 -9.95 11.60
CA SER A 112 2.21 -9.82 10.13
C SER A 112 0.93 -9.06 9.83
N ALA A 113 1.03 -8.07 8.94
CA ALA A 113 -0.10 -7.31 8.46
C ALA A 113 0.03 -7.02 6.95
N LYS A 114 -1.08 -6.73 6.30
CA LYS A 114 -1.19 -6.22 4.95
C LYS A 114 -2.03 -4.98 5.02
N VAL A 115 -1.50 -3.87 4.54
CA VAL A 115 -2.22 -2.60 4.49
C VAL A 115 -2.52 -2.28 3.04
N THR A 116 -3.80 -2.17 2.74
CA THR A 116 -4.30 -1.68 1.45
C THR A 116 -4.78 -0.26 1.64
N ALA A 117 -4.34 0.66 0.76
CA ALA A 117 -4.77 2.05 0.79
C ALA A 117 -4.74 2.65 -0.62
N LEU A 118 -5.39 3.79 -0.81
CA LEU A 118 -5.35 4.59 -2.02
C LEU A 118 -3.90 4.85 -2.43
N ASP A 119 -3.59 4.60 -3.70
CA ASP A 119 -2.31 4.98 -4.29
C ASP A 119 -2.32 6.49 -4.58
N LEU A 120 -1.95 7.25 -3.56
CA LEU A 120 -1.95 8.70 -3.61
C LEU A 120 -0.96 9.23 -4.67
N SER A 121 0.16 8.54 -4.89
CA SER A 121 1.13 8.88 -5.92
C SER A 121 0.54 8.72 -7.33
N ALA A 122 -0.17 7.62 -7.58
CA ALA A 122 -0.90 7.43 -8.84
C ALA A 122 -2.04 8.44 -9.02
N ALA A 123 -2.77 8.76 -7.94
CA ALA A 123 -3.82 9.77 -7.96
C ALA A 123 -3.27 11.17 -8.32
N LEU A 124 -2.20 11.60 -7.65
CA LEU A 124 -1.53 12.88 -7.92
C LEU A 124 -0.97 12.95 -9.34
N ALA A 125 -0.40 11.85 -9.85
CA ALA A 125 0.12 11.79 -11.22
C ALA A 125 -0.99 11.97 -12.28
N LYS A 126 -2.22 11.51 -12.01
CA LYS A 126 -3.37 11.67 -12.91
C LYS A 126 -4.04 13.04 -12.78
N LEU A 127 -4.04 13.62 -11.57
CA LEU A 127 -4.81 14.83 -11.25
C LEU A 127 -4.59 15.98 -12.23
N GLY A 128 -3.33 16.33 -12.49
CA GLY A 128 -2.99 17.44 -13.39
C GLY A 128 -3.48 17.21 -14.83
N GLY A 129 -3.31 15.99 -15.34
CA GLY A 129 -3.77 15.62 -16.68
C GLY A 129 -5.29 15.61 -16.79
N THR A 130 -5.99 15.14 -15.76
CA THR A 130 -7.46 15.14 -15.71
C THR A 130 -8.01 16.57 -15.61
N ALA A 131 -7.40 17.43 -14.78
CA ALA A 131 -7.80 18.84 -14.68
C ALA A 131 -7.62 19.59 -16.01
N ALA A 132 -6.51 19.35 -16.71
CA ALA A 132 -6.28 19.91 -18.04
C ALA A 132 -7.32 19.44 -19.07
N LYS A 133 -7.75 18.17 -19.02
CA LYS A 133 -8.84 17.66 -19.87
C LYS A 133 -10.17 18.34 -19.57
N PHE A 134 -10.51 18.53 -18.30
CA PHE A 134 -11.74 19.26 -17.93
C PHE A 134 -11.71 20.69 -18.46
N LEU A 135 -10.62 21.43 -18.23
CA LEU A 135 -10.46 22.79 -18.76
C LEU A 135 -10.63 22.84 -20.27
N LYS A 136 -9.94 21.94 -20.99
CA LYS A 136 -10.02 21.86 -22.45
C LYS A 136 -11.45 21.58 -22.91
N ASN A 137 -12.11 20.59 -22.33
CA ASN A 137 -13.48 20.23 -22.69
C ASN A 137 -14.46 21.39 -22.40
N THR A 138 -14.31 22.10 -21.28
CA THR A 138 -15.16 23.25 -20.95
C THR A 138 -15.00 24.37 -21.98
N LEU A 139 -13.77 24.66 -22.42
CA LEU A 139 -13.52 25.68 -23.44
C LEU A 139 -14.02 25.25 -24.83
N GLU A 140 -13.83 23.99 -25.22
CA GLU A 140 -14.23 23.48 -26.54
C GLU A 140 -15.75 23.31 -26.69
N THR A 141 -16.47 23.16 -25.58
CA THR A 141 -17.94 22.98 -25.58
C THR A 141 -18.71 24.28 -25.34
N ALA A 142 -18.03 25.37 -24.99
CA ALA A 142 -18.63 26.67 -24.82
C ALA A 142 -19.06 27.26 -26.18
N GLU A 143 -20.23 27.90 -26.22
CA GLU A 143 -20.71 28.61 -27.41
C GLU A 143 -19.78 29.77 -27.78
N ASP A 144 -19.27 30.47 -26.77
CA ASP A 144 -18.19 31.46 -26.93
C ASP A 144 -17.13 31.27 -25.82
N PRO A 145 -15.99 30.63 -26.13
CA PRO A 145 -14.92 30.39 -25.18
C PRO A 145 -14.29 31.66 -24.61
N THR A 146 -14.37 32.79 -25.35
CA THR A 146 -13.76 34.06 -24.90
C THR A 146 -14.47 34.65 -23.70
N THR A 147 -15.76 34.33 -23.52
CA THR A 147 -16.55 34.73 -22.34
C THR A 147 -16.11 34.03 -21.05
N LEU A 148 -15.39 32.91 -21.16
CA LEU A 148 -14.88 32.13 -20.04
C LEU A 148 -13.44 32.49 -19.66
N LEU A 149 -12.80 33.38 -20.43
CA LEU A 149 -11.43 33.83 -20.21
C LEU A 149 -11.41 35.19 -19.52
N ASN A 150 -10.31 35.50 -18.86
CA ASN A 150 -10.01 36.85 -18.41
C ASN A 150 -9.83 37.78 -19.61
N GLU A 151 -9.87 39.10 -19.37
CA GLU A 151 -9.67 40.12 -20.41
C GLU A 151 -8.33 40.00 -21.14
N ASP A 152 -7.31 39.42 -20.49
CA ASP A 152 -5.98 39.16 -21.06
C ASP A 152 -5.88 37.80 -21.80
N GLY A 153 -6.99 37.06 -21.92
CA GLY A 153 -7.05 35.74 -22.54
C GLY A 153 -6.55 34.59 -21.65
N THR A 154 -6.24 34.84 -20.38
CA THR A 154 -5.85 33.78 -19.44
C THR A 154 -7.06 33.07 -18.82
N ILE A 155 -6.84 31.85 -18.32
CA ILE A 155 -7.90 31.07 -17.64
C ILE A 155 -8.13 31.66 -16.23
N PRO A 156 -9.36 32.05 -15.87
CA PRO A 156 -9.69 32.55 -14.55
C PRO A 156 -9.42 31.53 -13.45
N ASP A 157 -9.02 31.98 -12.26
CA ASP A 157 -8.75 31.11 -11.12
C ASP A 157 -9.95 30.26 -10.71
N ALA A 158 -11.16 30.82 -10.77
CA ALA A 158 -12.38 30.09 -10.47
C ALA A 158 -12.56 28.87 -11.39
N LEU A 159 -12.26 29.03 -12.69
CA LEU A 159 -12.35 27.95 -13.68
C LEU A 159 -11.25 26.91 -13.46
N ARG A 160 -10.03 27.33 -13.09
CA ARG A 160 -8.95 26.42 -12.68
C ARG A 160 -9.33 25.57 -11.48
N GLN A 161 -9.89 26.19 -10.44
CA GLN A 161 -10.32 25.51 -9.22
C GLN A 161 -11.48 24.55 -9.49
N GLN A 162 -12.45 24.94 -10.31
CA GLN A 162 -13.55 24.08 -10.72
C GLN A 162 -13.04 22.83 -11.43
N ALA A 163 -12.17 22.99 -12.42
CA ALA A 163 -11.60 21.85 -13.15
C ALA A 163 -10.76 20.95 -12.24
N LEU A 164 -10.01 21.52 -11.30
CA LEU A 164 -9.24 20.76 -10.33
C LEU A 164 -10.13 19.99 -9.35
N SER A 165 -11.25 20.58 -8.91
CA SER A 165 -12.25 19.89 -8.09
C SER A 165 -12.91 18.73 -8.84
N GLN A 166 -13.29 18.92 -10.10
CA GLN A 166 -13.88 17.85 -10.92
C GLN A 166 -12.88 16.73 -11.19
N ALA A 167 -11.63 17.09 -11.49
CA ALA A 167 -10.55 16.15 -11.67
C ALA A 167 -10.28 15.34 -10.40
N LEU A 168 -10.33 15.99 -9.24
CA LEU A 168 -10.13 15.32 -7.96
C LEU A 168 -11.23 14.29 -7.70
N THR A 169 -12.50 14.66 -7.87
CA THR A 169 -13.62 13.71 -7.76
C THR A 169 -13.41 12.50 -8.66
N GLN A 170 -13.13 12.73 -9.95
CA GLN A 170 -12.94 11.64 -10.90
C GLN A 170 -11.74 10.75 -10.54
N VAL A 171 -10.60 11.34 -10.15
CA VAL A 171 -9.40 10.59 -9.80
C VAL A 171 -9.60 9.73 -8.54
N LEU A 172 -10.38 10.22 -7.58
CA LEU A 172 -10.73 9.46 -6.38
C LEU A 172 -11.71 8.32 -6.69
N GLU A 173 -12.69 8.55 -7.56
CA GLU A 173 -13.64 7.52 -8.02
C GLU A 173 -12.95 6.42 -8.84
N GLU A 174 -12.02 6.79 -9.71
CA GLU A 174 -11.18 5.87 -10.51
C GLU A 174 -9.94 5.38 -9.75
N GLY A 175 -9.85 5.69 -8.46
CA GLY A 175 -8.68 5.47 -7.63
C GLY A 175 -8.22 4.02 -7.64
N THR A 176 -6.91 3.81 -7.76
CA THR A 176 -6.30 2.50 -7.57
C THR A 176 -5.79 2.40 -6.13
N THR A 177 -5.84 1.19 -5.58
CA THR A 177 -5.23 0.90 -4.29
C THR A 177 -3.89 0.21 -4.47
N VAL A 178 -3.04 0.32 -3.46
CA VAL A 178 -1.77 -0.39 -3.35
C VAL A 178 -1.77 -1.15 -2.03
N THR A 179 -1.39 -2.43 -2.09
CA THR A 179 -1.24 -3.29 -0.91
C THR A 179 0.23 -3.41 -0.54
N ARG A 180 0.54 -3.17 0.74
CA ARG A 180 1.89 -3.30 1.31
C ARG A 180 1.88 -4.39 2.38
N GLU A 181 2.76 -5.37 2.22
CA GLU A 181 3.01 -6.36 3.27
C GLU A 181 3.91 -5.74 4.35
N MET A 182 3.56 -5.98 5.60
CA MET A 182 4.21 -5.40 6.77
C MET A 182 4.55 -6.47 7.79
N LYS A 183 5.75 -6.33 8.38
CA LYS A 183 6.18 -7.09 9.55
C LYS A 183 6.35 -6.12 10.72
N VAL A 184 5.27 -5.89 11.45
CA VAL A 184 5.25 -4.95 12.57
C VAL A 184 6.10 -5.52 13.71
N ARG A 185 7.29 -4.94 13.91
CA ARG A 185 8.19 -5.34 14.98
C ARG A 185 7.81 -4.66 16.28
N LEU A 186 7.67 -5.45 17.34
CA LEU A 186 7.23 -5.02 18.67
C LEU A 186 8.40 -5.11 19.66
N VAL A 187 8.59 -4.05 20.43
CA VAL A 187 9.63 -3.98 21.48
C VAL A 187 9.04 -3.39 22.76
N LYS A 188 9.54 -3.82 23.91
CA LYS A 188 9.15 -3.25 25.21
C LYS A 188 10.22 -2.25 25.66
N GLN A 189 9.84 -0.99 25.84
CA GLN A 189 10.68 0.09 26.33
C GLN A 189 10.02 0.71 27.57
N ASP A 190 10.75 0.79 28.68
CA ASP A 190 10.28 1.38 29.93
C ASP A 190 8.93 0.82 30.42
N GLY A 191 8.71 -0.48 30.21
CA GLY A 191 7.49 -1.18 30.59
C GLY A 191 6.33 -1.03 29.58
N GLN A 192 6.47 -0.20 28.54
CA GLN A 192 5.46 0.00 27.49
C GLN A 192 5.85 -0.70 26.19
N TRP A 193 4.86 -1.23 25.48
CA TRP A 193 5.06 -1.75 24.13
C TRP A 193 5.17 -0.61 23.13
N ARG A 194 6.03 -0.80 22.13
CA ARG A 194 6.31 0.16 21.05
C ARG A 194 6.49 -0.59 19.73
N VAL A 195 6.14 0.08 18.64
CA VAL A 195 6.37 -0.42 17.28
C VAL A 195 7.69 0.14 16.75
N VAL A 196 8.60 -0.71 16.28
CA VAL A 196 9.81 -0.23 15.61
C VAL A 196 9.46 0.17 14.18
N PRO A 197 9.69 1.43 13.77
CA PRO A 197 9.39 1.86 12.41
C PRO A 197 10.32 1.16 11.41
N ASP A 198 9.74 0.68 10.31
CA ASP A 198 10.44 0.20 9.13
C ASP A 198 9.95 0.93 7.87
N GLY A 199 10.56 0.64 6.72
CA GLY A 199 10.21 1.32 5.47
C GLY A 199 8.76 1.08 5.03
N ALA A 200 8.20 -0.10 5.30
CA ALA A 200 6.83 -0.41 4.90
C ALA A 200 5.82 0.37 5.76
N LEU A 201 6.03 0.42 7.08
CA LEU A 201 5.22 1.20 7.99
C LEU A 201 5.33 2.70 7.71
N LEU A 202 6.54 3.21 7.51
CA LEU A 202 6.73 4.63 7.18
C LEU A 202 6.07 4.99 5.84
N ALA A 203 6.10 4.10 4.85
CA ALA A 203 5.39 4.31 3.59
C ALA A 203 3.86 4.34 3.77
N VAL A 204 3.29 3.54 4.68
CA VAL A 204 1.86 3.64 5.01
C VAL A 204 1.56 4.97 5.72
N LEU A 205 2.34 5.31 6.75
CA LEU A 205 2.09 6.53 7.53
C LEU A 205 2.24 7.81 6.70
N SER A 206 3.10 7.81 5.69
CA SER A 206 3.34 8.95 4.78
C SER A 206 2.60 8.87 3.45
N ALA A 207 1.68 7.91 3.28
CA ALA A 207 1.00 7.62 2.00
C ALA A 207 1.95 7.32 0.82
N GLY A 208 3.19 6.94 1.10
CA GLY A 208 4.22 6.64 0.10
C GLY A 208 4.80 7.88 -0.57
N LEU A 209 4.64 9.06 0.06
CA LEU A 209 5.15 10.35 -0.43
C LEU A 209 6.60 10.66 0.04
N SER A 210 7.30 9.66 0.57
CA SER A 210 8.69 9.75 1.07
C SER A 210 9.73 9.85 -0.04
#